data_AF-A0A401MCQ3-F1
#
_entry.id   AF-A0A401MCQ3-F1
#
_cell.length_a   1.000
_cell.length_b   1.000
_cell.length_c   1.000
_cell.angle_alpha   90.00
_cell.angle_beta   90.00
_cell.angle_gamma   90.00
#
_symmetry.space_group_name_H-M   'P 1'
#
loop_
_entity.id
_entity.type
_entity.pdbx_description
1 polymer ?
#
loop_
_entity_poly.entity_id
_entity_poly.type
_entity_poly.pdbx_seq_one_letter_code
_entity_poly.pdbx_strand_id
1 'polypeptide(L)'
;MPSAAAVKAVLATAVVGGLLVGCSSSDSGDSTGAKKEDGSRSQVIGAGESGGPSAAPSTLAEGMGADKDTDGTFPRAVTHFQGRTTLDTEPKKVAVLSTGRLDDLLSLGIVPTATTRADNAGLVPGYLADAFPQYKKQLAGMTDAGARQAPNHTGRPLTPAVPGAACLPGVAPAPGVTDA
;
A
#
# COMPACT_ATOMS: atom_id res chain seq x y z
N MET A 1 14.65 -76.15 1.35
CA MET A 1 15.03 -75.20 2.42
C MET A 1 13.74 -74.63 3.01
N PRO A 2 13.42 -74.93 4.28
CA PRO A 2 12.17 -74.53 4.92
C PRO A 2 12.28 -73.20 5.69
N SER A 3 11.13 -72.53 5.84
CA SER A 3 10.67 -71.75 7.02
C SER A 3 11.48 -70.53 7.49
N ALA A 4 10.97 -69.53 8.21
CA ALA A 4 9.65 -68.96 8.52
C ALA A 4 9.93 -67.74 9.44
N ALA A 5 9.00 -66.79 9.46
CA ALA A 5 8.61 -65.94 10.61
C ALA A 5 9.62 -64.95 11.26
N ALA A 6 9.26 -63.65 11.19
CA ALA A 6 8.93 -62.77 12.33
C ALA A 6 10.14 -61.92 12.79
N VAL A 7 10.01 -60.67 13.26
CA VAL A 7 9.17 -60.18 14.36
C VAL A 7 8.96 -58.65 14.23
N LYS A 8 7.79 -58.21 14.71
CA LYS A 8 7.29 -56.85 14.99
C LYS A 8 8.30 -55.89 15.67
N ALA A 9 8.06 -54.59 15.50
CA ALA A 9 7.70 -53.62 16.58
C ALA A 9 8.39 -52.24 16.38
N VAL A 10 7.60 -51.15 16.24
CA VAL A 10 7.41 -50.08 17.27
C VAL A 10 8.50 -48.98 17.11
N LEU A 11 8.24 -47.70 16.84
CA LEU A 11 7.40 -46.69 17.49
C LEU A 11 7.08 -45.56 16.47
N ALA A 12 5.81 -45.16 16.39
CA ALA A 12 5.40 -43.90 15.78
C ALA A 12 5.50 -42.80 16.84
N THR A 13 6.38 -41.82 16.65
CA THR A 13 6.42 -40.59 17.45
C THR A 13 5.49 -39.56 16.84
N ALA A 14 4.30 -39.42 17.43
CA ALA A 14 3.38 -38.33 17.16
C ALA A 14 3.93 -37.04 17.81
N VAL A 15 4.34 -36.07 17.00
CA VAL A 15 4.60 -34.69 17.45
C VAL A 15 3.29 -33.93 17.32
N VAL A 16 2.57 -33.77 18.43
CA VAL A 16 1.39 -32.92 18.56
C VAL A 16 1.75 -31.74 19.44
N GLY A 17 1.42 -30.52 18.99
CA GLY A 17 1.05 -29.43 19.91
C GLY A 17 2.05 -28.29 20.07
N GLY A 18 2.33 -27.54 19.00
CA GLY A 18 2.83 -26.17 19.12
C GLY A 18 1.66 -25.19 19.13
N LEU A 19 1.17 -24.84 20.33
CA LEU A 19 0.22 -23.74 20.55
C LEU A 19 0.95 -22.41 20.30
N LEU A 20 0.72 -21.77 19.16
CA LEU A 20 1.07 -20.36 18.97
C LEU A 20 -0.01 -19.50 19.65
N VAL A 21 0.13 -19.33 20.96
CA VAL A 21 -0.55 -18.28 21.73
C VAL A 21 0.14 -16.96 21.41
N GLY A 22 -0.65 -15.99 20.96
CA GLY A 22 -0.22 -14.61 20.77
C GLY A 22 -0.23 -13.77 22.06
N CYS A 23 0.36 -12.59 21.89
CA CYS A 23 0.08 -11.31 22.56
C CYS A 23 0.62 -11.04 23.99
N SER A 24 1.40 -9.95 24.04
CA SER A 24 1.45 -8.91 25.09
C SER A 24 2.40 -9.11 26.28
N SER A 25 3.41 -8.24 26.40
CA SER A 25 3.36 -7.12 27.35
C SER A 25 4.62 -6.25 27.25
N SER A 26 4.42 -4.95 27.43
CA SER A 26 5.37 -3.84 27.39
C SER A 26 6.32 -3.82 28.59
N ASP A 27 7.57 -3.39 28.38
CA ASP A 27 8.18 -2.14 28.90
C ASP A 27 9.69 -2.28 29.19
N SER A 28 10.39 -1.14 29.05
CA SER A 28 11.74 -0.82 29.50
C SER A 28 12.92 -1.19 28.59
N GLY A 29 13.30 -0.23 27.75
CA GLY A 29 14.60 -0.16 27.10
C GLY A 29 14.78 1.19 26.42
N ASP A 30 15.48 2.10 27.09
CA ASP A 30 15.91 3.41 26.63
C ASP A 30 16.24 3.43 25.12
N SER A 31 15.44 4.15 24.36
CA SER A 31 15.83 4.62 23.03
C SER A 31 15.91 6.13 23.12
N THR A 32 17.06 6.59 23.59
CA THR A 32 17.64 7.87 23.22
C THR A 32 17.20 8.20 21.79
N GLY A 33 16.37 9.22 21.67
CA GLY A 33 15.72 9.60 20.42
C GLY A 33 16.76 9.76 19.33
N ALA A 34 16.77 8.82 18.39
CA ALA A 34 17.43 9.02 17.13
C ALA A 34 16.79 10.28 16.53
N LYS A 35 17.61 11.34 16.41
CA LYS A 35 17.27 12.49 15.60
C LYS A 35 16.77 11.95 14.26
N LYS A 36 15.64 12.48 13.78
CA LYS A 36 15.33 12.44 12.35
C LYS A 36 16.46 13.16 11.63
N GLU A 37 17.49 12.42 11.24
CA GLU A 37 18.35 12.80 10.14
C GLU A 37 17.56 12.60 8.85
N ASP A 38 17.50 13.68 8.10
CA ASP A 38 16.95 13.75 6.75
C ASP A 38 17.75 12.79 5.85
N GLY A 39 17.18 11.63 5.53
CA GLY A 39 17.77 10.67 4.58
C GLY A 39 17.99 9.22 5.06
N SER A 40 17.54 8.82 6.26
CA SER A 40 17.68 7.42 6.69
C SER A 40 16.79 6.48 5.86
N ARG A 41 17.41 5.54 5.14
CA ARG A 41 16.73 4.53 4.31
C ARG A 41 15.97 3.55 5.20
N SER A 42 14.75 3.18 4.83
CA SER A 42 14.00 2.11 5.51
C SER A 42 14.78 0.80 5.40
N GLN A 43 15.40 0.37 6.50
CA GLN A 43 16.10 -0.91 6.58
C GLN A 43 15.11 -2.02 6.94
N VAL A 44 15.39 -3.24 6.48
CA VAL A 44 14.64 -4.43 6.93
C VAL A 44 14.84 -4.60 8.44
N ILE A 45 13.78 -4.95 9.17
CA ILE A 45 13.85 -5.20 10.62
C ILE A 45 14.89 -6.32 10.86
N GLY A 46 15.90 -6.03 11.70
CA GLY A 46 17.02 -6.94 11.96
C GLY A 46 18.28 -6.67 11.11
N ALA A 47 18.26 -5.67 10.23
CA ALA A 47 19.49 -5.13 9.66
C ALA A 47 20.33 -4.47 10.78
N GLY A 48 21.47 -5.06 11.10
CA GLY A 48 22.41 -4.48 12.07
C GLY A 48 22.94 -3.12 11.64
N GLU A 49 23.66 -2.46 12.55
CA GLU A 49 24.23 -1.10 12.40
C GLU A 49 25.12 -0.93 11.15
N SER A 50 25.55 -2.04 10.53
CA SER A 50 26.36 -2.10 9.31
C SER A 50 25.60 -1.80 8.01
N GLY A 51 24.34 -1.33 8.06
CA GLY A 51 23.57 -0.95 6.87
C GLY A 51 23.11 -2.16 6.06
N GLY A 52 22.17 -2.92 6.62
CA GLY A 52 21.57 -4.06 5.92
C GLY A 52 20.75 -3.66 4.68
N PRO A 53 20.23 -4.65 3.93
CA PRO A 53 19.46 -4.37 2.72
C PRO A 53 18.27 -3.46 3.05
N SER A 54 18.05 -2.48 2.17
CA SER A 54 16.86 -1.63 2.30
C SER A 54 15.61 -2.47 2.07
N ALA A 55 14.54 -2.16 2.80
CA ALA A 55 13.24 -2.79 2.66
C ALA A 55 12.62 -2.57 1.26
N ALA A 56 13.10 -1.58 0.50
CA ALA A 56 12.68 -1.30 -0.86
C ALA A 56 13.87 -0.90 -1.75
N PRO A 57 13.81 -1.17 -3.07
CA PRO A 57 14.79 -0.66 -4.02
C PRO A 57 14.84 0.87 -3.97
N SER A 58 16.02 1.44 -3.76
CA SER A 58 16.23 2.89 -3.80
C SER A 58 16.56 3.43 -5.19
N THR A 59 16.59 2.56 -6.21
CA THR A 59 16.90 2.89 -7.59
C THR A 59 15.91 2.20 -8.53
N LEU A 60 15.70 2.81 -9.70
CA LEU A 60 14.97 2.18 -10.80
C LEU A 60 15.77 0.97 -11.31
N ALA A 61 15.05 -0.05 -11.79
CA ALA A 61 15.69 -1.18 -12.46
C ALA A 61 16.46 -0.70 -13.70
N GLU A 62 17.55 -1.40 -14.03
CA GLU A 62 18.37 -1.08 -15.20
C GLU A 62 17.51 -0.98 -16.47
N GLY A 63 17.73 0.09 -17.26
CA GLY A 63 16.97 0.37 -18.48
C GLY A 63 15.57 0.96 -18.28
N MET A 64 15.11 1.16 -17.04
CA MET A 64 13.83 1.80 -16.72
C MET A 64 13.99 3.29 -16.42
N GLY A 65 12.93 4.07 -16.65
CA GLY A 65 12.93 5.51 -16.40
C GLY A 65 13.18 6.34 -17.66
N ALA A 66 13.51 7.61 -17.47
CA ALA A 66 13.68 8.55 -18.56
C ALA A 66 15.03 8.35 -19.28
N ASP A 67 15.06 8.62 -20.59
CA ASP A 67 16.26 8.60 -21.44
C ASP A 67 17.21 9.78 -21.22
N LYS A 68 16.73 10.82 -20.54
CA LYS A 68 17.47 12.03 -20.18
C LYS A 68 17.33 12.24 -18.69
N ASP A 69 18.42 12.55 -18.00
CA ASP A 69 18.40 12.76 -16.54
C ASP A 69 18.17 14.23 -16.16
N THR A 70 18.27 15.16 -17.12
CA THR A 70 18.05 16.58 -16.87
C THR A 70 16.56 16.93 -16.91
N ASP A 71 16.07 17.53 -15.84
CA ASP A 71 14.71 18.04 -15.77
C ASP A 71 14.44 19.15 -16.79
N GLY A 72 13.17 19.30 -17.18
CA GLY A 72 12.74 20.31 -18.15
C GLY A 72 13.14 20.04 -19.61
N THR A 73 13.90 18.98 -19.90
CA THR A 73 14.31 18.67 -21.28
C THR A 73 13.27 17.78 -21.97
N PHE A 74 12.65 18.32 -23.03
CA PHE A 74 11.68 17.61 -23.85
C PHE A 74 12.03 17.75 -25.35
N PRO A 75 11.71 16.76 -26.21
CA PRO A 75 11.02 15.51 -25.88
C PRO A 75 11.89 14.53 -25.09
N ARG A 76 11.28 13.73 -24.22
CA ARG A 76 11.96 12.66 -23.47
C ARG A 76 11.16 11.37 -23.49
N ALA A 77 11.85 10.25 -23.63
CA ALA A 77 11.24 8.93 -23.63
C ALA A 77 11.35 8.31 -22.23
N VAL A 78 10.25 7.74 -21.74
CA VAL A 78 10.20 7.01 -20.48
C VAL A 78 9.99 5.54 -20.78
N THR A 79 10.93 4.71 -20.37
CA THR A 79 10.82 3.25 -20.43
C THR A 79 10.10 2.76 -19.17
N HIS A 80 9.03 1.99 -19.37
CA HIS A 80 8.17 1.42 -18.33
C HIS A 80 7.85 -0.06 -18.66
N PHE A 81 7.18 -0.77 -17.75
CA PHE A 81 6.97 -2.22 -17.90
C PHE A 81 6.12 -2.61 -19.13
N GLN A 82 5.31 -1.66 -19.63
CA GLN A 82 4.50 -1.82 -20.84
C GLN A 82 5.19 -1.30 -22.12
N GLY A 83 6.50 -1.01 -22.09
CA GLY A 83 7.27 -0.53 -23.23
C GLY A 83 7.85 0.86 -23.02
N ARG A 84 7.69 1.74 -24.02
CA ARG A 84 8.27 3.09 -24.00
C ARG A 84 7.23 4.12 -24.44
N THR A 85 7.13 5.21 -23.69
CA THR A 85 6.26 6.34 -24.00
C THR A 85 7.10 7.61 -24.18
N THR A 86 6.85 8.36 -25.25
CA THR A 86 7.46 9.67 -25.45
C THR A 86 6.59 10.75 -24.83
N LEU A 87 7.21 11.62 -24.03
CA LEU A 87 6.63 12.86 -23.55
C LEU A 87 7.20 14.00 -24.41
N ASP A 88 6.34 14.64 -25.19
CA ASP A 88 6.76 15.71 -26.10
C ASP A 88 6.91 17.06 -25.39
N THR A 89 6.17 17.25 -24.31
CA THR A 89 6.15 18.49 -23.52
C THR A 89 6.02 18.18 -22.03
N GLU A 90 6.30 19.18 -21.21
CA GLU A 90 6.23 19.07 -19.75
C GLU A 90 4.80 18.80 -19.27
N PRO A 91 4.55 17.68 -18.54
CA PRO A 91 3.24 17.39 -17.98
C PRO A 91 2.82 18.46 -16.97
N LYS A 92 1.65 19.08 -17.17
CA LYS A 92 1.10 20.10 -16.27
C LYS A 92 0.07 19.56 -15.27
N LYS A 93 -0.44 18.36 -15.52
CA LYS A 93 -1.42 17.68 -14.67
C LYS A 93 -1.10 16.20 -14.62
N VAL A 94 -1.09 15.65 -13.40
CA VAL A 94 -0.77 14.24 -13.15
C VAL A 94 -1.95 13.60 -12.41
N ALA A 95 -2.35 12.43 -12.87
CA ALA A 95 -3.29 11.56 -12.18
C ALA A 95 -2.57 10.27 -11.75
N VAL A 96 -2.84 9.79 -10.54
CA VAL A 96 -2.27 8.56 -10.01
C VAL A 96 -3.35 7.53 -9.74
N LEU A 97 -3.07 6.26 -10.05
CA LEU A 97 -4.06 5.18 -9.95
C LEU A 97 -3.81 4.25 -8.76
N SER A 98 -2.89 4.62 -7.86
CA SER A 98 -2.62 3.83 -6.65
C SER A 98 -2.10 4.69 -5.52
N THR A 99 -2.29 4.20 -4.29
CA THR A 99 -1.80 4.86 -3.09
C THR A 99 -0.28 4.91 -3.05
N GLY A 100 0.42 3.84 -3.46
CA GLY A 100 1.89 3.84 -3.47
C GLY A 100 2.46 4.91 -4.39
N ARG A 101 1.86 5.12 -5.57
CA ARG A 101 2.28 6.19 -6.49
C ARG A 101 1.90 7.59 -6.00
N LEU A 102 0.83 7.72 -5.21
CA LEU A 102 0.51 8.97 -4.52
C LEU A 102 1.60 9.31 -3.48
N ASP A 103 2.03 8.31 -2.69
CA ASP A 103 3.09 8.46 -1.68
C ASP A 103 4.44 8.87 -2.32
N ASP A 104 4.80 8.22 -3.43
CA ASP A 104 6.01 8.55 -4.21
C ASP A 104 5.99 10.04 -4.65
N LEU A 105 4.87 10.53 -5.20
CA LEU A 105 4.77 11.91 -5.65
C LEU A 105 4.84 12.92 -4.51
N LEU A 106 4.16 12.65 -3.39
CA LEU A 106 4.18 13.56 -2.24
C LEU A 106 5.58 13.64 -1.62
N SER A 107 6.32 12.53 -1.63
CA SER A 107 7.73 12.48 -1.22
C SER A 107 8.63 13.32 -2.12
N LEU A 108 8.30 13.45 -3.41
CA LEU A 108 8.97 14.34 -4.36
C LEU A 108 8.44 15.79 -4.31
N GLY A 109 7.51 16.09 -3.39
CA GLY A 109 6.90 17.42 -3.25
C GLY A 109 5.87 17.77 -4.33
N ILE A 110 5.35 16.78 -5.04
CA ILE A 110 4.37 16.95 -6.11
C ILE A 110 3.00 16.47 -5.61
N VAL A 111 1.98 17.33 -5.72
CA VAL A 111 0.59 16.93 -5.45
C VAL A 111 -0.15 16.68 -6.76
N PRO A 112 -0.62 15.45 -7.03
CA PRO A 112 -1.37 15.16 -8.26
C PRO A 112 -2.74 15.84 -8.26
N THR A 113 -3.32 16.03 -9.44
CA THR A 113 -4.65 16.64 -9.59
C THR A 113 -5.79 15.65 -9.34
N ALA A 114 -5.53 14.35 -9.48
CA ALA A 114 -6.53 13.31 -9.32
C ALA A 114 -5.90 12.01 -8.81
N THR A 115 -6.67 11.24 -8.04
CA THR A 115 -6.30 9.90 -7.60
C THR A 115 -7.50 8.96 -7.56
N THR A 116 -7.25 7.66 -7.44
CA THR A 116 -8.29 6.64 -7.24
C THR A 116 -8.39 6.23 -5.78
N ARG A 117 -9.59 5.89 -5.33
CA ARG A 117 -9.84 5.28 -4.01
C ARG A 117 -9.31 3.85 -3.94
N ALA A 118 -8.81 3.45 -2.76
CA ALA A 118 -8.53 2.05 -2.47
C ALA A 118 -9.80 1.31 -2.04
N ASP A 119 -9.82 -0.01 -2.19
CA ASP A 119 -10.92 -0.84 -1.73
C ASP A 119 -10.98 -0.75 -0.20
N ASN A 120 -12.06 -0.17 0.33
CA ASN A 120 -12.30 0.11 1.76
C ASN A 120 -11.50 1.28 2.37
N ALA A 121 -11.01 2.23 1.58
CA ALA A 121 -10.44 3.46 2.10
C ALA A 121 -10.98 4.70 1.37
N GLY A 122 -10.80 5.86 2.00
CA GLY A 122 -11.03 7.15 1.36
C GLY A 122 -10.07 7.41 0.20
N LEU A 123 -10.26 8.55 -0.46
CA LEU A 123 -9.42 8.99 -1.58
C LEU A 123 -7.94 9.15 -1.19
N VAL A 124 -7.70 9.63 0.03
CA VAL A 124 -6.37 9.83 0.61
C VAL A 124 -6.33 9.11 1.96
N PRO A 125 -5.46 8.11 2.15
CA PRO A 125 -5.26 7.49 3.45
C PRO A 125 -4.80 8.50 4.51
N GLY A 126 -5.27 8.32 5.76
CA GLY A 126 -4.96 9.23 6.86
C GLY A 126 -3.46 9.45 7.08
N TYR A 127 -2.65 8.39 6.96
CA TYR A 127 -1.21 8.48 7.14
C TYR A 127 -0.52 9.45 6.17
N LEU A 128 -1.03 9.61 4.94
CA LEU A 128 -0.48 10.58 3.99
C LEU A 128 -0.84 12.01 4.37
N ALA A 129 -2.06 12.23 4.85
CA ALA A 129 -2.44 13.55 5.35
C ALA A 129 -1.60 13.95 6.57
N ASP A 130 -1.27 13.00 7.44
CA ASP A 130 -0.47 13.24 8.64
C ASP A 130 1.03 13.40 8.33
N ALA A 131 1.56 12.64 7.37
CA ALA A 131 2.95 12.74 6.93
C ALA A 131 3.22 14.03 6.14
N PHE A 132 2.23 14.51 5.38
CA PHE A 132 2.34 15.71 4.53
C PHE A 132 1.31 16.78 4.92
N PRO A 133 1.38 17.34 6.15
CA PRO A 133 0.40 18.31 6.63
C PRO A 133 0.33 19.57 5.76
N GLN A 134 1.44 19.96 5.13
CA GLN A 134 1.52 21.07 4.20
C GLN A 134 0.64 20.90 2.96
N TYR A 135 0.35 19.66 2.55
CA TYR A 135 -0.46 19.36 1.37
C TYR A 135 -1.92 19.03 1.70
N LYS A 136 -2.34 19.04 2.97
CA LYS A 136 -3.71 18.66 3.40
C LYS A 136 -4.83 19.32 2.58
N LYS A 137 -4.72 20.63 2.32
CA LYS A 137 -5.74 21.35 1.52
C LYS A 137 -5.77 20.89 0.06
N GLN A 138 -4.60 20.69 -0.55
CA GLN A 138 -4.51 20.22 -1.93
C GLN A 138 -4.96 18.77 -2.05
N LEU A 139 -4.61 17.92 -1.09
CA LEU A 139 -5.04 16.53 -0.99
C LEU A 139 -6.58 16.41 -0.87
N ALA A 140 -7.21 17.27 -0.07
CA ALA A 140 -8.66 17.33 0.05
C ALA A 140 -9.36 17.85 -1.22
N GLY A 141 -8.65 18.62 -2.04
CA GLY A 141 -9.15 19.16 -3.32
C GLY A 141 -8.88 18.27 -4.53
N MET A 142 -8.26 17.10 -4.37
CA MET A 142 -7.98 16.21 -5.49
C MET A 142 -9.26 15.63 -6.08
N THR A 143 -9.27 15.48 -7.40
CA THR A 143 -10.38 14.85 -8.10
C THR A 143 -10.39 13.35 -7.83
N ASP A 144 -11.56 12.83 -7.48
CA ASP A 144 -11.79 11.40 -7.35
C ASP A 144 -11.98 10.75 -8.73
N ALA A 145 -10.99 9.98 -9.15
CA ALA A 145 -10.96 9.24 -10.40
C ALA A 145 -11.61 7.84 -10.29
N GLY A 146 -12.39 7.55 -9.25
CA GLY A 146 -13.08 6.28 -9.06
C GLY A 146 -12.30 5.26 -8.25
N ALA A 147 -12.73 4.00 -8.33
CA ALA A 147 -12.07 2.90 -7.65
C ALA A 147 -10.81 2.48 -8.40
N ARG A 148 -9.78 2.02 -7.69
CA ARG A 148 -8.53 1.53 -8.31
C ARG A 148 -8.76 0.45 -9.37
N GLN A 149 -9.70 -0.46 -9.12
CA GLN A 149 -10.04 -1.56 -10.04
C GLN A 149 -10.98 -1.12 -11.17
N ALA A 150 -11.62 0.04 -11.04
CA ALA A 150 -12.53 0.60 -12.02
C ALA A 150 -12.37 2.14 -12.10
N PRO A 151 -11.24 2.63 -12.65
CA PRO A 151 -11.03 4.07 -12.79
C PRO A 151 -12.07 4.69 -13.74
N ASN A 152 -12.57 5.86 -13.35
CA ASN A 152 -13.43 6.70 -14.19
C ASN A 152 -12.59 7.41 -15.26
N HIS A 153 -12.67 6.90 -16.48
CA HIS A 153 -11.98 7.41 -17.66
C HIS A 153 -12.71 8.58 -18.35
N THR A 154 -13.95 8.89 -17.95
CA THR A 154 -14.74 9.97 -18.58
C THR A 154 -14.33 11.37 -18.13
N GLY A 155 -13.52 11.48 -17.09
CA GLY A 155 -13.07 12.77 -16.52
C GLY A 155 -14.17 13.59 -15.85
N ARG A 156 -15.43 13.13 -15.87
CA ARG A 156 -16.52 13.78 -15.15
C ARG A 156 -16.34 13.55 -13.65
N PRO A 157 -16.32 14.60 -12.81
CA PRO A 157 -16.18 14.42 -11.38
C PRO A 157 -17.28 13.49 -10.89
N LEU A 158 -16.87 12.44 -10.18
CA LEU A 158 -17.83 11.62 -9.43
C LEU A 158 -18.36 12.54 -8.33
N THR A 159 -19.67 12.76 -8.32
CA THR A 159 -20.33 13.44 -7.19
C THR A 159 -19.83 12.81 -5.89
N PRO A 160 -19.36 13.59 -4.90
CA PRO A 160 -18.85 13.02 -3.68
C PRO A 160 -19.93 12.12 -3.07
N ALA A 161 -19.56 10.89 -2.72
CA ALA A 161 -20.42 10.05 -1.91
C ALA A 161 -20.70 10.82 -0.62
N VAL A 162 -21.96 11.19 -0.40
CA VAL A 162 -22.40 11.90 0.79
C VAL A 162 -22.00 11.05 2.00
N PRO A 163 -21.16 11.54 2.94
CA PRO A 163 -20.87 10.83 4.16
C PRO A 163 -22.15 10.85 5.00
N GLY A 164 -22.88 9.73 5.01
CA GLY A 164 -24.17 9.64 5.71
C GLY A 164 -25.32 9.04 4.92
N ALA A 165 -25.07 8.19 3.91
CA ALA A 165 -26.09 7.21 3.52
C ALA A 165 -26.26 6.20 4.67
N ALA A 166 -26.98 6.66 5.70
CA ALA A 166 -27.51 5.86 6.77
C ALA A 166 -28.29 4.68 6.19
N CYS A 167 -28.26 3.57 6.91
CA CYS A 167 -29.16 2.44 6.75
C CYS A 167 -30.54 2.89 6.24
N LEU A 168 -30.97 2.34 5.11
CA LEU A 168 -32.35 2.43 4.68
C LEU A 168 -33.25 1.96 5.85
N PRO A 169 -34.16 2.79 6.38
CA PRO A 169 -35.17 2.32 7.31
C PRO A 169 -36.25 1.64 6.49
N GLY A 170 -36.13 0.33 6.29
CA GLY A 170 -37.02 -0.34 5.35
C GLY A 170 -36.88 -1.84 5.25
N VAL A 171 -36.56 -2.53 6.35
CA VAL A 171 -36.92 -3.94 6.48
C VAL A 171 -37.60 -4.12 7.84
N ALA A 172 -38.92 -4.22 7.79
CA ALA A 172 -39.71 -4.60 8.95
C ALA A 172 -39.32 -6.04 9.34
N PRO A 173 -39.15 -6.35 10.64
CA PRO A 173 -39.07 -7.75 11.06
C PRO A 173 -40.41 -8.43 10.80
N ALA A 174 -40.37 -9.58 10.13
CA ALA A 174 -41.53 -10.42 9.87
C ALA A 174 -42.21 -10.83 11.20
N PRO A 175 -43.54 -10.90 11.26
CA PRO A 175 -44.25 -11.30 12.48
C PRO A 175 -44.24 -12.84 12.65
N GLY A 176 -43.94 -13.29 13.86
CA GLY A 176 -44.49 -14.52 14.43
C GLY A 176 -43.63 -15.78 14.32
N VAL A 177 -43.02 -16.17 15.45
CA VAL A 177 -43.32 -17.49 16.04
C VAL A 177 -43.29 -17.38 17.56
N THR A 178 -44.48 -17.31 18.15
CA THR A 178 -44.73 -17.80 19.50
C THR A 178 -44.79 -19.32 19.41
N ASP A 179 -43.95 -20.01 20.19
CA ASP A 179 -44.29 -21.31 20.76
C ASP A 179 -43.56 -21.46 22.10
N ALA A 180 -44.14 -22.30 22.96
CA ALA A 180 -44.15 -22.26 24.43
C ALA A 180 -42.84 -22.68 25.12
#